data_AF-A0A662UDI8-F1
#
_entry.id   AF-A0A662UDI8-F1
#
_cell.length_a   1.000
_cell.length_b   1.000
_cell.length_c   1.000
_cell.angle_alpha   90.00
_cell.angle_beta   90.00
_cell.angle_gamma   90.00
#
_symmetry.space_group_name_H-M   'P 1'
#
loop_
_entity.id
_entity.type
_entity.pdbx_description
1 polymer ?
#
loop_
_entity_poly.entity_id
_entity_poly.type
_entity_poly.pdbx_seq_one_letter_code
_entity_poly.pdbx_strand_id
1 'polypeptide(L)'
;MLLPHIAVRVESIRAERYSFDPVRMMQMNLSIMFSHGKKVDQRFTLGYVVKIDITPPIASISVKGTCTITPSSPEEAKELEKFFKEKKVPGNIVSFIYNYVMALISLLARELGLPTPCIPPTAQQRPKEFKGVEYHV
;
A
#
# COMPACT_ATOMS: atom_id res chain seq x y z
N MET A 1 -14.74 -7.76 12.54
CA MET A 1 -14.02 -8.36 11.41
C MET A 1 -12.54 -8.36 11.78
N LEU A 2 -11.96 -9.53 12.09
CA LEU A 2 -10.52 -9.63 12.33
C LEU A 2 -9.82 -9.43 10.97
N LEU A 3 -8.85 -8.53 10.91
CA LEU A 3 -8.04 -8.35 9.71
C LEU A 3 -7.15 -9.58 9.54
N PRO A 4 -6.95 -10.08 8.31
CA PRO A 4 -6.03 -11.18 8.08
C PRO A 4 -4.63 -10.78 8.52
N HIS A 5 -3.82 -11.76 8.92
CA HIS A 5 -2.40 -11.51 9.16
C HIS A 5 -1.72 -11.31 7.81
N ILE A 6 -1.38 -10.04 7.51
CA ILE A 6 -0.71 -9.63 6.28
C ILE A 6 0.77 -9.40 6.57
N ALA A 7 1.64 -10.14 5.86
CA ALA A 7 3.08 -9.94 5.85
C ALA A 7 3.52 -9.42 4.49
N VAL A 8 4.34 -8.37 4.48
CA VAL A 8 4.86 -7.76 3.25
C VAL A 8 6.38 -7.91 3.22
N ARG A 9 6.90 -8.32 2.06
CA ARG A 9 8.33 -8.43 1.80
C ARG A 9 8.67 -7.61 0.57
N VAL A 10 9.55 -6.63 0.74
CA VAL A 10 10.13 -5.87 -0.38
C VAL A 10 11.23 -6.73 -1.02
N GLU A 11 11.20 -6.85 -2.34
CA GLU A 11 12.17 -7.63 -3.12
C GLU A 11 13.13 -6.74 -3.91
N SER A 12 12.63 -5.63 -4.45
CA SER A 12 13.49 -4.66 -5.14
C SER A 12 12.96 -3.25 -4.98
N ILE A 13 13.89 -2.32 -4.80
CA ILE A 13 13.65 -0.88 -4.78
C ILE A 13 14.51 -0.28 -5.90
N ARG A 14 13.91 0.59 -6.71
CA ARG A 14 14.61 1.48 -7.63
C ARG A 14 14.15 2.90 -7.36
N ALA A 15 15.08 3.82 -7.23
CA ALA A 15 14.80 5.22 -6.95
C ALA A 15 15.89 6.03 -7.65
N GLU A 16 15.54 6.62 -8.79
CA GLU A 16 16.49 7.27 -9.69
C GLU A 16 16.02 8.69 -9.97
N ARG A 17 16.95 9.65 -9.85
CA ARG A 17 16.76 11.02 -10.32
C ARG A 17 17.62 11.24 -11.56
N TYR A 18 16.98 11.65 -12.64
CA TYR A 18 17.57 11.83 -13.96
C TYR A 18 18.01 13.26 -14.23
N SER A 19 17.37 14.26 -13.60
CA SER A 19 17.73 15.68 -13.73
C SER A 19 17.63 16.43 -12.40
N PHE A 20 18.52 17.41 -12.24
CA PHE A 20 18.54 18.36 -11.12
C PHE A 20 18.07 19.75 -11.52
N ASP A 21 17.66 19.93 -12.77
CA ASP A 21 17.19 21.22 -13.26
C ASP A 21 15.92 21.65 -12.51
N PRO A 22 15.76 22.95 -12.22
CA PRO A 22 14.58 23.45 -11.53
C PRO A 22 13.35 23.31 -12.43
N VAL A 23 12.34 22.61 -11.92
CA VAL A 23 11.05 22.42 -12.61
C VAL A 23 9.97 23.24 -11.90
N ARG A 24 9.28 24.11 -12.66
CA ARG A 24 8.20 24.97 -12.12
C ARG A 24 6.94 24.20 -11.73
N MET A 25 6.59 23.17 -12.50
CA MET A 25 5.41 22.34 -12.25
C MET A 25 5.76 20.89 -12.55
N MET A 26 5.48 20.01 -11.59
CA MET A 26 5.68 18.57 -11.74
C MET A 26 4.39 17.83 -11.40
N GLN A 27 4.17 16.69 -12.07
CA GLN A 27 3.07 15.78 -11.80
C GLN A 27 3.64 14.42 -11.41
N MET A 28 3.08 13.81 -10.36
CA MET A 28 3.48 12.48 -9.90
C MET A 28 2.40 11.48 -10.32
N ASN A 29 2.77 10.52 -11.17
CA ASN A 29 1.88 9.47 -11.63
C ASN A 29 2.13 8.21 -10.82
N LEU A 30 1.18 7.85 -9.95
CA LEU A 30 1.21 6.63 -9.16
C LEU A 30 0.51 5.50 -9.91
N SER A 31 1.17 4.35 -10.01
CA SER A 31 0.56 3.10 -10.46
C SER A 31 0.83 1.97 -9.46
N ILE A 32 -0.18 1.13 -9.26
CA ILE A 32 -0.09 -0.06 -8.42
C ILE A 32 -0.59 -1.23 -9.24
N MET A 33 0.23 -2.26 -9.35
CA MET A 33 -0.08 -3.49 -10.06
C MET A 33 0.08 -4.66 -9.10
N PHE A 34 -0.80 -5.66 -9.26
CA PHE A 34 -0.77 -6.89 -8.48
C PHE A 34 -0.67 -8.09 -9.41
N SER A 35 0.06 -9.13 -8.97
CA SER A 35 -0.01 -10.42 -9.64
C SER A 35 -1.33 -11.12 -9.30
N HIS A 36 -1.61 -12.20 -10.02
CA HIS A 36 -2.65 -13.13 -9.59
C HIS A 36 -2.31 -13.69 -8.19
N GLY A 37 -3.30 -13.72 -7.30
CA GLY A 37 -3.15 -14.35 -5.99
C GLY A 37 -3.08 -15.87 -6.14
N LYS A 38 -2.12 -16.49 -5.45
CA LYS A 38 -1.92 -17.95 -5.44
C LYS A 38 -2.07 -18.47 -4.03
N LYS A 39 -2.76 -19.60 -3.87
CA LYS A 39 -2.78 -20.34 -2.60
C LYS A 39 -1.52 -21.18 -2.51
N VAL A 40 -0.82 -21.08 -1.37
CA VAL A 40 0.35 -21.90 -1.02
C VAL A 40 0.08 -22.42 0.38
N ASP A 41 -0.17 -23.72 0.50
CA ASP A 41 -0.65 -24.37 1.72
C ASP A 41 -1.92 -23.71 2.31
N GLN A 42 -1.81 -23.17 3.53
CA GLN A 42 -2.88 -22.47 4.24
C GLN A 42 -2.78 -20.94 4.10
N ARG A 43 -1.95 -20.45 3.17
CA ARG A 43 -1.70 -19.01 2.96
C ARG A 43 -1.99 -18.63 1.52
N PHE A 44 -2.15 -17.33 1.30
CA PHE A 44 -2.26 -16.75 -0.03
C PHE A 44 -1.09 -15.81 -0.26
N THR A 45 -0.52 -15.84 -1.47
CA THR A 45 0.59 -15.00 -1.88
C THR A 45 0.24 -14.23 -3.13
N LEU A 46 0.56 -12.93 -3.18
CA LEU A 46 0.51 -12.14 -4.40
C LEU A 46 1.73 -11.21 -4.50
N GLY A 47 2.25 -11.01 -5.69
CA GLY A 47 3.24 -9.98 -5.99
C GLY A 47 2.59 -8.61 -6.15
N TYR A 48 3.34 -7.56 -5.83
CA TYR A 48 2.93 -6.19 -6.09
C TYR A 48 4.08 -5.39 -6.71
N VAL A 49 3.73 -4.40 -7.52
CA VAL A 49 4.64 -3.37 -8.04
C VAL A 49 3.95 -2.03 -7.85
N VAL A 50 4.59 -1.14 -7.09
CA VAL A 50 4.18 0.26 -6.95
C VAL A 50 5.21 1.10 -7.68
N LYS A 51 4.76 2.01 -8.54
CA LYS A 51 5.64 2.90 -9.30
C LYS A 51 5.13 4.33 -9.24
N ILE A 52 6.06 5.25 -9.02
CA ILE A 52 5.86 6.69 -9.20
C ILE A 52 6.77 7.17 -10.32
N ASP A 53 6.17 7.71 -11.35
CA ASP A 53 6.87 8.41 -12.43
C ASP A 53 6.56 9.90 -12.35
N ILE A 54 7.58 10.75 -12.48
CA ILE A 54 7.40 12.21 -12.46
C ILE A 54 7.41 12.75 -13.89
N THR A 55 6.48 13.66 -14.17
CA THR A 55 6.41 14.40 -15.45
C THR A 55 6.65 15.90 -15.18
N PRO A 56 7.60 16.57 -15.87
CA PRO A 56 8.57 16.02 -16.83
C PRO A 56 9.51 14.97 -16.19
N PRO A 57 10.18 14.10 -16.98
CA PRO A 57 10.90 12.92 -16.50
C PRO A 57 12.18 13.27 -15.73
N ILE A 58 12.00 13.74 -14.49
CA ILE A 58 13.10 14.11 -13.59
C ILE A 58 13.50 12.99 -12.66
N ALA A 59 12.59 12.07 -12.33
CA ALA A 59 12.85 10.94 -11.45
C ALA A 59 11.78 9.86 -11.59
N SER A 60 12.14 8.64 -11.19
CA SER A 60 11.20 7.55 -11.00
C SER A 60 11.52 6.76 -9.73
N ILE A 61 10.49 6.21 -9.10
CA ILE A 61 10.59 5.33 -7.94
C ILE A 61 9.75 4.08 -8.23
N SER A 62 10.30 2.89 -8.00
CA SER A 62 9.59 1.63 -8.10
C SER A 62 9.92 0.71 -6.94
N VAL A 63 8.88 0.17 -6.31
CA VAL A 63 8.99 -0.82 -5.24
C VAL A 63 8.23 -2.06 -5.67
N LYS A 64 8.95 -3.19 -5.76
CA LYS A 64 8.36 -4.50 -6.04
C LYS A 64 8.53 -5.39 -4.81
N GLY A 65 7.53 -6.21 -4.57
CA GLY A 65 7.60 -7.22 -3.53
C GLY A 65 6.49 -8.25 -3.58
N THR A 66 6.38 -8.99 -2.49
CA THR A 66 5.36 -10.02 -2.28
C THR A 66 4.61 -9.76 -0.99
N CYS A 67 3.30 -10.01 -1.02
CA CYS A 67 2.42 -10.00 0.12
C CYS A 67 1.95 -11.43 0.41
N THR A 68 2.06 -11.85 1.66
CA THR A 68 1.57 -13.14 2.17
C THR A 68 0.44 -12.87 3.15
N ILE A 69 -0.70 -13.51 2.92
CA ILE A 69 -1.93 -13.36 3.68
C ILE A 69 -2.21 -14.70 4.36
N THR A 70 -2.27 -14.68 5.69
CA THR A 70 -2.72 -15.82 6.49
C THR A 70 -4.15 -15.54 6.96
N PRO A 71 -5.15 -16.30 6.48
CA PRO A 71 -6.53 -16.14 6.92
C PRO A 71 -6.67 -16.43 8.41
N SER A 72 -7.52 -15.67 9.08
CA SER A 72 -7.86 -15.85 10.50
C SER A 72 -8.99 -16.87 10.70
N SER A 73 -9.79 -17.14 9.66
CA SER A 73 -10.88 -18.12 9.71
C SER A 73 -11.07 -18.89 8.38
N PRO A 74 -11.73 -20.06 8.41
CA PRO A 74 -12.08 -20.80 7.19
C PRO A 74 -12.99 -20.03 6.23
N GLU A 75 -13.88 -19.17 6.75
CA GLU A 75 -14.77 -18.31 5.96
C GLU A 75 -13.95 -17.27 5.18
N GLU A 76 -13.02 -16.61 5.86
CA GLU A 76 -12.12 -15.64 5.22
C GLU A 76 -11.25 -16.31 4.15
N ALA A 77 -10.77 -17.53 4.41
CA ALA A 77 -10.01 -18.29 3.42
C ALA A 77 -10.84 -18.57 2.15
N LYS A 78 -12.12 -18.88 2.28
CA LYS A 78 -13.04 -19.09 1.14
C LYS A 78 -13.29 -17.78 0.37
N GLU A 79 -13.45 -16.67 1.08
CA GLU A 79 -13.62 -15.35 0.44
C GLU A 79 -12.38 -14.95 -0.35
N LEU A 80 -11.19 -15.07 0.24
CA LEU A 80 -9.91 -14.81 -0.45
C LEU A 80 -9.75 -15.70 -1.69
N GLU A 81 -10.09 -16.98 -1.57
CA GLU A 81 -10.05 -17.90 -2.70
C GLU A 81 -11.00 -17.48 -3.84
N LYS A 82 -12.21 -17.00 -3.51
CA LYS A 82 -13.16 -16.46 -4.49
C LYS A 82 -12.62 -15.21 -5.17
N PHE A 83 -12.13 -14.23 -4.41
CA PHE A 83 -11.56 -12.99 -4.96
C PHE A 83 -10.41 -13.29 -5.94
N PHE A 84 -9.48 -14.17 -5.54
CA PHE A 84 -8.35 -14.49 -6.40
C PHE A 84 -8.76 -15.30 -7.63
N LYS A 85 -9.72 -16.23 -7.54
CA LYS A 85 -10.30 -16.90 -8.73
C LYS A 85 -10.88 -15.90 -9.73
N GLU A 86 -11.54 -14.84 -9.24
CA GLU A 86 -12.06 -13.74 -10.06
C GLU A 86 -10.98 -12.75 -10.54
N LYS A 87 -9.70 -13.01 -10.27
CA LYS A 87 -8.56 -12.13 -10.57
C LYS A 87 -8.68 -10.75 -9.91
N LYS A 88 -9.38 -10.66 -8.78
CA LYS A 88 -9.53 -9.44 -7.99
C LYS A 88 -8.65 -9.49 -6.74
N VAL A 89 -8.20 -8.32 -6.29
CA VAL A 89 -7.51 -8.16 -5.02
C VAL A 89 -8.47 -7.47 -4.04
N PRO A 90 -8.68 -8.02 -2.84
CA PRO A 90 -9.51 -7.38 -1.82
C PRO A 90 -9.01 -5.97 -1.47
N GLY A 91 -9.93 -5.02 -1.32
CA GLY A 91 -9.60 -3.61 -1.11
C GLY A 91 -8.80 -3.33 0.17
N ASN A 92 -9.02 -4.10 1.24
CA ASN A 92 -8.24 -4.02 2.47
C ASN A 92 -6.75 -4.35 2.25
N ILE A 93 -6.45 -5.34 1.39
CA ILE A 93 -5.07 -5.71 1.03
C ILE A 93 -4.44 -4.60 0.18
N VAL A 94 -5.20 -4.03 -0.77
CA VAL A 94 -4.73 -2.90 -1.59
C VAL A 94 -4.36 -1.71 -0.71
N SER A 95 -5.24 -1.31 0.21
CA SER A 95 -5.01 -0.20 1.13
C SER A 95 -3.83 -0.46 2.08
N PHE A 96 -3.67 -1.69 2.57
CA PHE A 96 -2.54 -2.05 3.42
C PHE A 96 -1.20 -1.89 2.67
N ILE A 97 -1.10 -2.48 1.47
CA ILE A 97 0.12 -2.40 0.66
C ILE A 97 0.40 -0.95 0.26
N TYR A 98 -0.63 -0.18 -0.13
CA TYR A 98 -0.50 1.24 -0.42
C TYR A 98 0.11 2.00 0.76
N ASN A 99 -0.48 1.91 1.95
CA ASN A 99 0.01 2.63 3.13
C ASN A 99 1.45 2.24 3.49
N TYR A 100 1.77 0.95 3.46
CA TYR A 100 3.12 0.44 3.74
C TYR A 100 4.15 0.96 2.74
N VAL A 101 3.85 0.82 1.43
CA VAL A 101 4.80 1.19 0.37
C VAL A 101 4.92 2.70 0.21
N MET A 102 3.83 3.45 0.39
CA MET A 102 3.87 4.91 0.30
C MET A 102 4.75 5.53 1.39
N ALA A 103 4.80 4.96 2.59
CA ALA A 103 5.73 5.42 3.62
C ALA A 103 7.20 5.27 3.16
N LEU A 104 7.55 4.13 2.55
CA LEU A 104 8.88 3.90 1.97
C LEU A 104 9.18 4.85 0.82
N ILE A 105 8.21 5.05 -0.08
CA ILE A 105 8.35 5.96 -1.22
C ILE A 105 8.53 7.40 -0.76
N SER A 106 7.82 7.84 0.29
CA SER A 106 7.99 9.19 0.83
C SER A 106 9.39 9.42 1.37
N LEU A 107 9.98 8.42 2.03
CA LEU A 107 11.38 8.48 2.43
C LEU A 107 12.31 8.59 1.21
N LEU A 108 12.13 7.74 0.20
CA LEU A 108 12.95 7.76 -1.02
C LEU A 108 12.82 9.08 -1.79
N ALA A 109 11.61 9.63 -1.91
CA ALA A 109 11.36 10.91 -2.57
C ALA A 109 12.13 12.04 -1.87
N ARG A 110 12.12 12.07 -0.53
CA ARG A 110 12.89 13.04 0.26
C ARG A 110 14.40 12.91 -0.03
N GLU A 111 14.94 11.70 -0.03
CA GLU A 111 16.37 11.47 -0.31
C GLU A 111 16.75 11.85 -1.75
N LEU A 112 15.82 11.73 -2.70
CA LEU A 112 15.99 12.22 -4.07
C LEU A 112 15.81 13.73 -4.19
N GLY A 113 15.53 14.48 -3.11
CA GLY A 113 15.27 15.92 -3.16
C GLY A 113 14.00 16.29 -3.91
N LEU A 114 13.00 15.40 -3.87
CA LEU A 114 11.68 15.58 -4.45
C LEU A 114 10.67 15.88 -3.34
N PRO A 115 9.56 16.58 -3.63
CA PRO A 115 8.48 16.71 -2.67
C PRO A 115 7.94 15.32 -2.31
N THR A 116 7.76 15.06 -1.01
CA THR A 116 7.17 13.79 -0.57
C THR A 116 5.72 13.70 -1.04
N PRO A 117 5.28 12.59 -1.65
CA PRO A 117 3.88 12.43 -2.00
C PRO A 117 3.05 12.50 -0.71
N CYS A 118 2.10 13.41 -0.65
CA CYS A 118 1.19 13.53 0.47
C CYS A 118 0.44 12.20 0.63
N ILE A 119 0.66 11.50 1.74
CA ILE A 119 -0.24 10.43 2.16
C ILE A 119 -1.47 11.15 2.70
N PRO A 120 -2.63 11.12 2.01
CA PRO A 120 -3.82 11.73 2.56
C PRO A 120 -4.07 11.07 3.93
N PRO A 121 -4.37 11.83 4.99
CA PRO A 121 -4.78 11.22 6.24
C PRO A 121 -5.99 10.35 5.91
N THR A 122 -5.82 9.03 6.01
CA THR A 122 -6.96 8.11 5.99
C THR A 122 -7.87 8.65 7.08
N ALA A 123 -9.11 9.01 6.74
CA ALA A 123 -10.09 9.43 7.72
C ALA A 123 -10.17 8.31 8.76
N GLN A 124 -9.46 8.46 9.88
CA GLN A 124 -9.68 7.68 11.06
C GLN A 124 -11.16 7.91 11.33
N GLN A 125 -11.97 6.86 11.26
CA GLN A 125 -13.31 6.91 11.80
C GLN A 125 -13.12 7.44 13.21
N ARG A 126 -13.55 8.69 13.45
CA ARG A 126 -13.44 9.32 14.76
C ARG A 126 -14.01 8.30 15.74
N PRO A 127 -13.28 7.92 16.81
CA PRO A 127 -13.90 7.13 17.86
C PRO A 127 -15.20 7.82 18.23
N LYS A 128 -16.31 7.08 18.23
CA LYS A 128 -17.60 7.60 18.66
C LYS A 128 -17.36 8.29 19.99
N GLU A 129 -17.74 9.57 20.02
CA GLU A 129 -17.68 10.50 21.13
C GLU A 129 -17.76 9.78 22.49
N PHE A 130 -16.69 9.87 23.27
CA PHE A 130 -16.67 9.37 24.63
C PHE A 130 -17.70 10.17 25.43
N LYS A 131 -18.91 9.63 25.61
CA LYS A 131 -19.87 10.16 26.58
C LYS A 131 -19.27 9.94 27.96
N GLY A 132 -18.72 11.01 28.53
CA GLY A 132 -18.20 11.02 29.89
C GLY A 132 -19.24 10.43 30.84
N VAL A 133 -18.77 9.61 31.78
CA VAL A 133 -19.62 9.08 32.85
C VAL A 133 -19.88 10.25 33.80
N GLU A 134 -21.13 10.71 33.89
CA GLU A 134 -21.55 11.64 34.93
C GLU A 134 -21.34 10.96 36.30
N TYR A 135 -20.47 11.53 37.13
CA TYR A 135 -20.45 11.20 38.55
C TYR A 135 -21.53 12.04 39.22
N HIS A 136 -22.60 11.40 39.70
CA HIS A 136 -23.49 12.00 40.68
C HIS A 136 -22.76 12.03 42.02
N VAL A 137 -22.46 13.24 42.50
CA VAL A 137 -22.01 13.52 43.88
C VAL A 137 -23.23 13.75 44.74
#